data_AF-A0A941ZEC3-F1
#
_entry.id   AF-A0A941ZEC3-F1
#
_cell.length_a   1.000
_cell.length_b   1.000
_cell.length_c   1.000
_cell.angle_alpha   90.00
_cell.angle_beta   90.00
_cell.angle_gamma   90.00
#
_symmetry.space_group_name_H-M   'P 1'
#
loop_
_entity.id
_entity.type
_entity.pdbx_description
1 polymer ?
#
loop_
_entity_poly.entity_id
_entity_poly.type
_entity_poly.pdbx_seq_one_letter_code
_entity_poly.pdbx_strand_id
1 'polypeptide(L)'
;WADVPLGHFPEQSLFDLWHSPRFNMMRQAHEDGNFDSIAICSQCDSWSNIFTSVELRETNNLKIIKCPAQTTYQRIHKPLRHE
;
A
#
# COMPACT_ATOMS: atom_id res chain seq x y z
N TRP A 1 12.52 -5.08 -11.62
CA TRP A 1 13.53 -4.57 -10.66
C TRP A 1 12.80 -3.64 -9.72
N ALA A 2 12.78 -3.91 -8.42
CA ALA A 2 11.85 -3.27 -7.48
C ALA A 2 12.49 -2.17 -6.61
N ASP A 3 13.77 -1.84 -6.83
CA ASP A 3 14.48 -0.88 -5.97
C ASP A 3 14.78 0.44 -6.70
N VAL A 4 14.59 1.56 -6.00
CA VAL A 4 14.95 2.90 -6.48
C VAL A 4 15.97 3.50 -5.51
N PRO A 5 17.27 3.50 -5.86
CA PRO A 5 18.29 4.11 -5.00
C PRO A 5 18.05 5.62 -4.84
N LEU A 6 17.93 6.08 -3.60
CA LEU A 6 17.67 7.49 -3.26
C LEU A 6 18.94 8.29 -2.95
N GLY A 7 20.03 7.61 -2.60
CA GLY A 7 21.34 8.19 -2.32
C GLY A 7 22.17 7.27 -1.43
N HIS A 8 23.24 7.80 -0.85
CA HIS A 8 24.22 7.03 -0.09
C HIS A 8 24.39 7.58 1.33
N PHE A 9 24.26 6.70 2.32
CA PHE A 9 24.61 6.99 3.71
C PHE A 9 26.01 6.39 4.00
N PRO A 10 26.90 7.08 4.72
CA PRO A 10 26.70 8.34 5.46
C PRO A 10 27.00 9.63 4.68
N GLU A 11 27.26 9.56 3.37
CA GLU A 11 27.57 10.74 2.54
C GLU A 11 26.46 11.80 2.57
N GLN A 12 25.21 11.35 2.68
CA GLN A 12 24.03 12.18 2.92
C GLN A 12 23.34 11.74 4.21
N SER A 13 22.84 12.70 4.99
CA SER A 13 22.03 12.37 6.17
C SER A 13 20.72 11.70 5.76
N LEU A 14 20.19 10.81 6.60
CA LEU A 14 18.86 10.22 6.35
C LEU A 14 17.78 11.30 6.24
N PHE A 15 17.92 12.41 6.98
CA PHE A 15 17.01 13.54 6.91
C PHE A 15 17.02 14.19 5.52
N ASP A 16 18.20 14.43 4.94
CA ASP A 16 18.34 15.04 3.61
C ASP A 16 17.85 14.09 2.51
N LEU A 17 18.12 12.79 2.64
CA LEU A 17 17.61 11.77 1.72
C LEU A 17 16.08 11.73 1.75
N TRP A 18 15.48 11.75 2.95
CA TRP A 18 14.03 11.72 3.15
C TRP A 18 13.31 12.96 2.56
N HIS A 19 13.93 14.13 2.70
CA HIS A 19 13.42 15.41 2.19
C HIS A 19 13.99 15.79 0.82
N SER A 20 14.71 14.89 0.16
CA SER A 20 15.29 15.16 -1.15
C SER A 20 14.20 15.48 -2.17
N PRO A 21 14.47 16.38 -3.15
CA PRO A 21 13.51 16.70 -4.19
C PRO A 21 12.98 15.45 -4.92
N ARG A 22 13.87 14.49 -5.18
CA ARG A 22 13.52 13.22 -5.82
C ARG A 22 12.51 12.41 -4.99
N PHE A 23 12.74 12.24 -3.70
CA PHE A 23 11.83 11.43 -2.89
C PHE A 23 10.50 12.15 -2.63
N ASN A 24 10.54 13.48 -2.47
CA ASN A 24 9.31 14.29 -2.38
C ASN A 24 8.46 14.17 -3.64
N MET A 25 9.07 14.22 -4.84
CA MET A 25 8.35 14.02 -6.10
C MET A 25 7.70 12.64 -6.19
N MET A 26 8.41 11.58 -5.80
CA MET A 26 7.84 10.22 -5.78
C MET A 26 6.69 10.10 -4.77
N ARG A 27 6.80 10.75 -3.60
CA ARG A 27 5.75 10.76 -2.58
C ARG A 27 4.49 11.47 -3.09
N GLN A 28 4.65 12.65 -3.68
CA GLN A 28 3.55 13.40 -4.28
C GLN A 28 2.86 12.59 -5.39
N ALA A 29 3.64 11.99 -6.30
CA ALA A 29 3.09 11.14 -7.36
C ALA A 29 2.31 9.94 -6.81
N HIS A 30 2.73 9.38 -5.66
CA HIS A 30 2.03 8.28 -5.01
C HIS A 30 0.70 8.74 -4.40
N GLU A 31 0.71 9.88 -3.74
CA GLU A 31 -0.48 10.51 -3.15
C GLU A 31 -1.51 10.90 -4.23
N ASP A 32 -1.03 11.36 -5.40
CA ASP A 32 -1.86 11.73 -6.55
C ASP A 32 -2.37 10.53 -7.36
N GLY A 33 -1.99 9.30 -7.01
CA GLY A 33 -2.36 8.08 -7.73
C GLY A 33 -1.61 7.87 -9.06
N ASN A 34 -0.58 8.66 -9.33
CA ASN A 34 0.25 8.56 -10.53
C ASN A 34 1.35 7.47 -10.38
N PHE A 35 0.91 6.24 -10.11
CA PHE A 35 1.79 5.12 -9.77
C PHE A 35 2.73 4.73 -10.91
N ASP A 36 2.28 4.84 -12.16
CA ASP A 36 3.08 4.50 -13.35
C ASP A 36 4.33 5.38 -13.50
N SER A 37 4.31 6.59 -12.95
CA SER A 37 5.47 7.51 -12.97
C SER A 37 6.58 7.13 -11.99
N ILE A 38 6.29 6.24 -11.03
CA ILE A 38 7.21 5.80 -10.00
C ILE A 38 7.68 4.41 -10.37
N ALA A 39 8.97 4.25 -10.70
CA ALA A 39 9.51 2.97 -11.19
C ALA A 39 9.12 1.76 -10.31
N ILE A 40 9.21 1.88 -8.97
CA ILE A 40 8.80 0.81 -8.05
C ILE A 40 7.29 0.57 -8.06
N CYS A 41 6.46 1.60 -8.25
CA CYS A 41 5.02 1.45 -8.23
C CYS A 41 4.43 1.00 -9.57
N SER A 42 5.08 1.28 -10.69
CA SER A 42 4.65 0.87 -12.05
C SER A 42 4.50 -0.64 -12.24
N GLN A 43 5.10 -1.44 -11.35
CA GLN A 43 5.03 -2.90 -11.36
C GLN A 43 4.54 -3.48 -10.01
N CYS A 44 4.07 -2.62 -9.11
CA CYS A 44 3.64 -3.02 -7.78
C CYS A 44 2.12 -3.05 -7.74
N ASP A 45 1.51 -4.06 -7.17
CA ASP A 45 0.05 -4.05 -6.95
C ASP A 45 -0.32 -3.41 -5.60
N SER A 46 0.64 -3.08 -4.73
CA SER A 46 0.37 -2.62 -3.36
C SER A 46 -0.35 -1.29 -3.27
N TRP A 47 -0.26 -0.44 -4.30
CA TRP A 47 -1.09 0.78 -4.37
C TRP A 47 -2.58 0.42 -4.31
N SER A 48 -2.95 -0.77 -4.77
CA SER A 48 -4.34 -1.22 -4.80
C SER A 48 -4.90 -1.62 -3.44
N ASN A 49 -4.06 -1.67 -2.39
CA ASN A 49 -4.51 -2.00 -1.03
C ASN A 49 -5.53 -1.00 -0.47
N ILE A 50 -5.60 0.23 -1.02
CA ILE A 50 -6.65 1.19 -0.65
C ILE A 50 -7.98 0.90 -1.37
N PHE A 51 -7.95 0.21 -2.52
CA PHE A 51 -9.12 -0.18 -3.30
C PHE A 51 -9.56 -1.59 -2.89
N THR A 52 -10.15 -1.69 -1.70
CA THR A 52 -10.64 -2.96 -1.15
C THR A 52 -12.15 -3.10 -1.28
N SER A 53 -12.59 -4.30 -1.62
CA SER A 53 -13.97 -4.73 -1.41
C SER A 53 -14.03 -5.66 -0.20
N VAL A 54 -15.09 -5.50 0.60
CA VAL A 54 -15.30 -6.29 1.82
C VAL A 54 -16.55 -7.14 1.65
N GLU A 55 -16.41 -8.45 1.83
CA GLU A 55 -17.48 -9.43 1.84
C GLU A 55 -17.56 -10.07 3.23
N LEU A 56 -18.75 -10.08 3.83
CA LEU A 56 -19.01 -10.73 5.12
C LEU A 56 -19.72 -12.07 4.87
N ARG A 57 -19.17 -13.16 5.38
CA ARG A 57 -19.78 -14.49 5.37
C ARG A 57 -20.18 -14.89 6.77
N GLU A 58 -21.46 -14.75 7.06
CA GLU A 58 -22.05 -15.08 8.36
C GLU A 58 -21.92 -16.56 8.70
N THR A 59 -22.11 -17.46 7.72
CA THR A 59 -22.07 -18.92 7.94
C THR A 59 -20.78 -19.42 8.58
N ASN A 60 -19.66 -18.77 8.30
CA ASN A 60 -18.33 -19.15 8.78
C ASN A 60 -17.67 -18.07 9.65
N ASN A 61 -18.40 -17.01 10.02
CA ASN A 61 -17.86 -15.83 10.71
C ASN A 61 -16.59 -15.30 10.05
N LEU A 62 -16.64 -15.01 8.74
CA LEU A 62 -15.46 -14.63 7.95
C LEU A 62 -15.65 -13.26 7.29
N LYS A 63 -14.67 -12.37 7.47
CA LYS A 63 -14.51 -11.14 6.68
C LYS A 63 -13.49 -11.41 5.58
N ILE A 64 -13.90 -11.25 4.33
CA ILE A 64 -13.03 -11.40 3.16
C ILE A 64 -12.77 -10.00 2.61
N ILE A 65 -11.50 -9.62 2.52
CA ILE A 65 -11.06 -8.34 1.97
C ILE A 65 -10.33 -8.64 0.67
N LYS A 66 -10.80 -8.10 -0.46
CA LYS A 66 -10.18 -8.30 -1.77
C LYS A 66 -9.66 -6.97 -2.30
N CYS A 67 -8.39 -6.92 -2.66
CA CYS A 67 -7.80 -5.90 -3.52
C CYS A 67 -6.99 -6.58 -4.65
N PRO A 68 -6.63 -5.86 -5.72
CA PRO A 68 -5.75 -6.40 -6.76
C PRO A 68 -4.44 -7.01 -6.23
N ALA A 69 -3.87 -6.47 -5.14
CA ALA A 69 -2.66 -7.01 -4.54
C ALA A 69 -2.84 -8.35 -3.82
N GLN A 70 -3.99 -8.56 -3.17
CA GLN A 70 -4.20 -9.70 -2.27
C GLN A 70 -5.67 -9.93 -1.91
N THR A 71 -5.97 -11.17 -1.52
CA THR A 71 -7.22 -11.52 -0.83
C THR A 71 -6.92 -11.98 0.59
N THR A 72 -7.48 -11.28 1.57
CA THR A 72 -7.29 -11.54 2.99
C THR A 72 -8.55 -12.14 3.61
N TYR A 73 -8.39 -13.24 4.34
CA TYR A 73 -9.47 -13.93 5.06
C TYR A 73 -9.28 -13.74 6.56
N GLN A 74 -10.25 -13.09 7.23
CA GLN A 74 -10.20 -12.81 8.67
C GLN A 74 -11.36 -13.48 9.40
N ARG A 75 -11.06 -14.35 10.37
CA ARG A 75 -12.07 -14.96 11.25
C ARG A 75 -12.55 -13.94 12.27
N ILE A 76 -13.83 -13.62 12.24
CA ILE A 76 -14.48 -12.72 13.19
C ILE A 76 -14.82 -13.52 14.45
N HIS A 77 -14.32 -13.09 15.62
CA HIS A 77 -14.50 -13.84 16.88
C HIS A 77 -15.75 -13.42 17.66
N LYS A 78 -16.35 -12.26 17.35
CA LYS A 78 -17.61 -11.80 17.92
C LYS A 78 -18.63 -11.62 16.78
N PRO A 79 -19.85 -12.17 16.89
CA PRO A 79 -20.87 -11.96 15.87
C PRO A 79 -21.21 -10.47 15.76
N LEU A 80 -21.47 -10.02 14.53
CA LEU A 80 -21.99 -8.69 14.25
C LEU A 80 -23.34 -8.57 14.97
N ARG A 81 -23.47 -7.65 15.93
CA ARG A 81 -24.75 -7.39 16.58
C ARG A 81 -25.65 -6.71 15.55
N HIS A 82 -26.79 -7.32 15.26
CA HIS A 82 -27.92 -6.62 14.68
C HIS A 82 -28.59 -5.83 15.82
N GLU A 83 -28.62 -4.50 15.69
CA GLU A 83 -29.55 -3.65 16.45
C GLU A 83 -30.94 -3.73 15.83
#